data_AF-A0A5N8UPT6-F1
#
_entry.id   AF-A0A5N8UPT6-F1
#
_cell.length_a   1.000
_cell.length_b   1.000
_cell.length_c   1.000
_cell.angle_alpha   90.00
_cell.angle_beta   90.00
_cell.angle_gamma   90.00
#
_symmetry.space_group_name_H-M   'P 1'
#
loop_
_entity.id
_entity.type
_entity.pdbx_description
1 polymer ?
#
loop_
_entity_poly.entity_id
_entity_poly.type
_entity_poly.pdbx_seq_one_letter_code
_entity_poly.pdbx_strand_id
1 'polypeptide(L)'
;MTDSCANVNQLIIDIYLNDSSSIPDYTKALNINARIILDHTKIISNLHQAYLLRELIDEEQKQINQKHDPMRAQLLTYIMLIGDCFDAITDDLLLLSAFETHAKSELLHQGFIIHTLIKPKEIARQQQNKPVSIKTIREANQRNESVKFTKYENTLSVSKLLQPKYLEKFNLTPSEVQGVEEVRKRRNTVHFQLGSSYRVSSDLLNFVSFLDASLPKSK
;
A
#
# COMPACT_ATOMS: atom_id res chain seq x y z
N MET A 1 19.12 -28.75 -20.57
CA MET A 1 19.31 -28.35 -19.16
C MET A 1 19.56 -26.86 -19.17
N THR A 2 18.52 -26.06 -18.92
CA THR A 2 18.64 -24.61 -18.80
C THR A 2 18.14 -24.25 -17.42
N ASP A 3 19.05 -23.72 -16.62
CA ASP A 3 18.86 -23.34 -15.23
C ASP A 3 17.61 -22.47 -15.07
N SER A 4 16.62 -23.04 -14.40
CA SER A 4 15.43 -22.32 -13.94
C SER A 4 15.88 -21.32 -12.89
N CYS A 5 15.99 -20.04 -13.25
CA CYS A 5 16.03 -18.97 -12.26
C CYS A 5 14.85 -19.17 -11.31
N ALA A 6 15.14 -19.59 -10.07
CA ALA A 6 14.10 -19.89 -9.09
C ALA A 6 13.23 -18.63 -8.92
N ASN A 7 11.92 -18.77 -9.14
CA ASN A 7 10.98 -17.67 -8.94
C ASN A 7 11.16 -17.12 -7.53
N VAL A 8 11.30 -15.80 -7.37
CA VAL A 8 11.50 -15.15 -6.05
C VAL A 8 10.44 -15.58 -5.03
N ASN A 9 9.20 -15.81 -5.46
CA ASN A 9 8.16 -16.33 -4.58
C ASN A 9 8.45 -17.74 -4.08
N GLN A 10 9.03 -18.61 -4.92
CA GLN A 10 9.46 -19.94 -4.51
C GLN A 10 10.57 -19.84 -3.47
N LEU A 11 11.57 -18.97 -3.70
CA LEU A 11 12.66 -18.75 -2.75
C LEU A 11 12.13 -18.28 -1.38
N ILE A 12 11.16 -17.37 -1.37
CA ILE A 12 10.54 -16.90 -0.12
C ILE A 12 9.76 -18.03 0.58
N ILE A 13 9.01 -18.84 -0.17
CA ILE A 13 8.30 -20.01 0.37
C ILE A 13 9.30 -21.01 0.96
N ASP A 14 10.41 -21.26 0.28
CA ASP A 14 11.46 -22.16 0.76
C ASP A 14 12.08 -21.65 2.07
N ILE A 15 12.22 -20.33 2.25
CA ILE A 15 12.67 -19.71 3.52
C ILE A 15 11.64 -19.89 4.66
N TYR A 16 10.35 -19.92 4.33
CA TYR A 16 9.33 -20.21 5.34
C TYR A 16 9.48 -21.63 5.88
N LEU A 17 9.74 -22.58 4.98
CA LEU A 17 9.74 -24.02 5.25
C LEU A 17 11.09 -24.52 5.78
N ASN A 18 12.19 -23.96 5.29
CA ASN A 18 13.55 -24.38 5.59
C ASN A 18 14.23 -23.32 6.45
N ASP A 19 14.91 -23.74 7.51
CA ASP A 19 15.54 -22.85 8.51
C ASP A 19 16.84 -22.20 8.00
N SER A 20 16.91 -21.85 6.71
CA SER A 20 18.11 -21.42 6.00
C SER A 20 18.06 -19.92 5.66
N SER A 21 19.03 -19.16 6.19
CA SER A 21 19.43 -17.79 5.80
C SER A 21 18.34 -16.69 5.74
N SER A 22 18.76 -15.45 6.00
CA SER A 22 17.93 -14.43 6.62
C SER A 22 16.98 -13.70 5.64
N ILE A 23 15.68 -13.72 5.94
CA ILE A 23 14.61 -12.84 5.41
C ILE A 23 15.04 -11.38 5.13
N PRO A 24 15.91 -10.73 5.93
CA PRO A 24 16.40 -9.36 5.73
C PRO A 24 16.75 -8.90 4.31
N ASP A 25 17.34 -9.75 3.47
CA ASP A 25 17.78 -9.31 2.13
C ASP A 25 16.58 -9.06 1.18
N TYR A 26 15.52 -9.85 1.31
CA TYR A 26 14.31 -9.71 0.50
C TYR A 26 13.45 -8.52 0.92
N THR A 27 13.39 -8.21 2.21
CA THR A 27 12.64 -7.04 2.69
C THR A 27 13.22 -5.74 2.14
N LYS A 28 14.56 -5.66 2.04
CA LYS A 28 15.22 -4.52 1.42
C LYS A 28 14.89 -4.40 -0.07
N ALA A 29 14.95 -5.50 -0.81
CA ALA A 29 14.61 -5.52 -2.23
C ALA A 29 13.15 -5.12 -2.49
N LEU A 30 12.21 -5.58 -1.67
CA LEU A 30 10.80 -5.18 -1.76
C LEU A 30 10.59 -3.69 -1.50
N ASN A 31 11.23 -3.12 -0.47
CA ASN A 31 11.14 -1.68 -0.21
C ASN A 31 11.78 -0.83 -1.32
N ILE A 32 12.86 -1.30 -1.95
CA ILE A 32 13.43 -0.65 -3.16
C ILE A 32 12.42 -0.70 -4.32
N ASN A 33 11.77 -1.84 -4.56
CA ASN A 33 10.75 -1.95 -5.59
C ASN A 33 9.54 -1.04 -5.31
N ALA A 34 9.09 -1.01 -4.05
CA ALA A 34 8.04 -0.10 -3.61
C ALA A 34 8.41 1.37 -3.88
N ARG A 35 9.68 1.75 -3.63
CA ARG A 35 10.18 3.09 -3.95
C ARG A 35 10.13 3.37 -5.45
N ILE A 36 10.61 2.45 -6.28
CA ILE A 36 10.60 2.60 -7.74
C ILE A 36 9.17 2.79 -8.25
N ILE A 37 8.20 2.04 -7.71
CA ILE A 37 6.78 2.21 -8.05
C ILE A 37 6.28 3.60 -7.60
N LEU A 38 6.61 4.01 -6.38
CA LEU A 38 6.18 5.29 -5.81
C LEU A 38 6.73 6.48 -6.59
N ASP A 39 8.00 6.45 -6.98
CA ASP A 39 8.68 7.52 -7.74
C ASP A 39 8.06 7.76 -9.13
N HIS A 40 7.33 6.78 -9.68
CA HIS A 40 6.59 6.94 -10.93
C HIS A 40 5.23 7.63 -10.77
N THR A 41 4.79 7.93 -9.54
CA THR A 41 3.56 8.70 -9.33
C THR A 41 3.79 10.18 -9.59
N LYS A 42 2.81 10.85 -10.22
CA LYS A 42 2.87 12.29 -10.46
C LYS A 42 2.87 13.06 -9.13
N ILE A 43 2.06 12.62 -8.17
CA ILE A 43 1.93 13.29 -6.87
C ILE A 43 3.22 13.34 -6.06
N ILE A 44 4.13 12.38 -6.20
CA ILE A 44 5.40 12.40 -5.45
C ILE A 44 6.30 13.55 -5.93
N SER A 45 6.42 13.74 -7.24
CA SER A 45 7.18 14.88 -7.79
C SER A 45 6.55 16.24 -7.46
N ASN A 46 5.25 16.27 -7.14
CA ASN A 46 4.48 17.50 -6.86
C ASN A 46 4.02 17.59 -5.40
N LEU A 47 4.55 16.75 -4.49
CA LEU A 47 3.98 16.57 -3.15
C LEU A 47 3.92 17.86 -2.35
N HIS A 48 5.01 18.64 -2.37
CA HIS A 48 5.07 19.92 -1.69
C HIS A 48 4.04 20.92 -2.24
N GLN A 49 3.93 21.03 -3.57
CA GLN A 49 2.97 21.91 -4.22
C GLN A 49 1.51 21.47 -3.91
N ALA A 50 1.25 20.17 -3.89
CA ALA A 50 -0.07 19.63 -3.57
C ALA A 50 -0.50 19.99 -2.13
N TYR A 51 0.43 19.97 -1.16
CA TYR A 51 0.17 20.44 0.20
C TYR A 51 -0.19 21.93 0.25
N LEU A 52 0.63 22.79 -0.36
CA LEU A 52 0.38 24.23 -0.37
C LEU A 52 -0.99 24.55 -1.01
N LEU A 53 -1.32 23.91 -2.12
CA LEU A 53 -2.61 24.10 -2.77
C LEU A 53 -3.77 23.58 -1.91
N ARG A 54 -3.61 22.45 -1.22
CA ARG A 54 -4.63 21.91 -0.31
C ARG A 54 -4.94 22.88 0.83
N GLU A 55 -3.91 23.46 1.44
CA GLU A 55 -4.04 24.47 2.50
C GLU A 55 -4.80 25.70 2.00
N LEU A 56 -4.40 26.24 0.85
CA LEU A 56 -5.09 27.37 0.22
C LEU A 56 -6.56 27.07 -0.08
N ILE A 57 -6.87 25.88 -0.61
CA ILE A 57 -8.25 25.47 -0.87
C ILE A 57 -9.05 25.40 0.45
N ASP A 58 -8.49 24.86 1.53
CA ASP A 58 -9.15 24.77 2.84
C ASP A 58 -9.42 26.15 3.45
N GLU A 59 -8.47 27.08 3.33
CA GLU A 59 -8.60 28.46 3.78
C GLU A 59 -9.70 29.21 3.01
N GLU A 60 -9.68 29.13 1.68
CA GLU A 60 -10.68 29.75 0.81
C GLU A 60 -12.09 29.20 1.07
N GLN A 61 -12.22 27.88 1.27
CA GLN A 61 -13.50 27.25 1.60
C GLN A 61 -14.06 27.74 2.94
N LYS A 62 -13.21 27.92 3.96
CA LYS A 62 -13.63 28.50 5.25
C LYS A 62 -14.14 29.93 5.09
N GLN A 63 -13.49 30.73 4.25
CA GLN A 63 -13.87 32.13 4.02
C GLN A 63 -15.15 32.27 3.18
N ILE A 64 -15.35 31.41 2.16
CA ILE A 64 -16.60 31.36 1.36
C ILE A 64 -17.80 31.02 2.24
N ASN A 65 -17.64 30.10 3.19
CA ASN A 65 -18.69 29.78 4.15
C ASN A 65 -19.05 30.96 5.08
N GLN A 66 -18.24 32.03 5.10
CA GLN A 66 -18.42 33.22 5.93
C GLN A 66 -18.86 34.47 5.13
N LYS A 67 -18.63 34.55 3.81
CA LYS A 67 -18.97 35.73 2.97
C LYS A 67 -19.38 35.35 1.53
N HIS A 68 -20.44 35.98 1.02
CA HIS A 68 -20.97 35.71 -0.33
C HIS A 68 -20.20 36.45 -1.46
N ASP A 69 -19.66 35.65 -2.39
CA ASP A 69 -19.70 35.81 -3.87
C ASP A 69 -18.50 36.24 -4.76
N PRO A 70 -17.35 36.79 -4.32
CA PRO A 70 -16.18 36.92 -5.23
C PRO A 70 -15.11 35.81 -5.10
N MET A 71 -15.09 35.04 -4.01
CA MET A 71 -14.03 34.05 -3.72
C MET A 71 -14.14 32.73 -4.51
N ARG A 72 -15.22 32.52 -5.28
CA ARG A 72 -15.46 31.26 -6.00
C ARG A 72 -14.52 31.04 -7.19
N ALA A 73 -14.11 32.09 -7.89
CA ALA A 73 -13.22 31.96 -9.05
C ALA A 73 -11.81 31.52 -8.66
N GLN A 74 -11.26 32.12 -7.59
CA GLN A 74 -9.94 31.78 -7.05
C GLN A 74 -9.91 30.34 -6.51
N LEU A 75 -10.96 29.92 -5.81
CA LEU A 75 -11.12 28.54 -5.37
C LEU A 75 -11.10 27.55 -6.54
N LEU A 76 -11.79 27.86 -7.65
CA LEU A 76 -11.78 27.02 -8.85
C LEU A 76 -10.38 26.93 -9.46
N THR A 77 -9.63 28.03 -9.50
CA THR A 77 -8.23 28.03 -9.96
C THR A 77 -7.36 27.09 -9.12
N TYR A 78 -7.46 27.14 -7.79
CA TYR A 78 -6.68 26.23 -6.92
C TYR A 78 -7.09 24.77 -7.10
N ILE A 79 -8.39 24.49 -7.28
CA ILE A 79 -8.88 23.14 -7.56
C ILE A 79 -8.36 22.60 -8.90
N MET A 80 -8.21 23.45 -9.92
CA MET A 80 -7.60 23.03 -11.19
C MET A 80 -6.12 22.74 -11.02
N LEU A 81 -5.37 23.64 -10.36
CA LEU A 81 -3.93 23.48 -10.14
C LEU A 81 -3.59 22.26 -9.29
N ILE A 82 -4.40 21.91 -8.30
CA ILE A 82 -4.14 20.70 -7.50
C ILE A 82 -4.44 19.43 -8.32
N GLY A 83 -5.36 19.50 -9.27
CA GLY A 83 -5.58 18.45 -10.26
C GLY A 83 -4.35 18.20 -11.13
N ASP A 84 -3.58 19.24 -11.45
CA ASP A 84 -2.32 19.09 -12.18
C ASP A 84 -1.23 18.38 -11.37
N CYS A 85 -1.36 18.28 -10.06
CA CYS A 85 -0.38 17.58 -9.21
C CYS A 85 -0.60 16.06 -9.17
N PHE A 86 -1.74 15.54 -9.64
CA PHE A 86 -2.18 14.17 -9.39
C PHE A 86 -2.84 13.55 -10.63
N ASP A 87 -2.26 12.47 -11.17
CA ASP A 87 -2.92 11.69 -12.23
C ASP A 87 -3.76 10.59 -11.58
N ALA A 88 -5.06 10.83 -11.43
CA ALA A 88 -5.85 10.09 -10.48
C ALA A 88 -5.89 8.56 -10.70
N ILE A 89 -5.97 8.09 -11.94
CA ILE A 89 -6.04 6.65 -12.21
C ILE A 89 -4.66 6.01 -12.05
N THR A 90 -3.65 6.64 -12.65
CA THR A 90 -2.27 6.13 -12.67
C THR A 90 -1.69 6.16 -11.26
N ASP A 91 -1.80 7.29 -10.56
CA ASP A 91 -1.29 7.46 -9.21
C ASP A 91 -2.03 6.55 -8.23
N ASP A 92 -3.36 6.41 -8.31
CA ASP A 92 -4.07 5.50 -7.39
C ASP A 92 -3.59 4.05 -7.55
N LEU A 93 -3.36 3.59 -8.78
CA LEU A 93 -2.84 2.24 -9.03
C LEU A 93 -1.42 2.06 -8.47
N LEU A 94 -0.54 3.03 -8.72
CA LEU A 94 0.85 2.98 -8.29
C LEU A 94 0.98 3.13 -6.77
N LEU A 95 0.21 4.03 -6.13
CA LEU A 95 0.18 4.20 -4.68
C LEU A 95 -0.27 2.92 -3.96
N LEU A 96 -1.32 2.25 -4.44
CA LEU A 96 -1.74 0.96 -3.87
C LEU A 96 -0.67 -0.11 -4.06
N SER A 97 -0.03 -0.14 -5.23
CA SER A 97 1.01 -1.13 -5.53
C SER A 97 2.27 -0.92 -4.68
N ALA A 98 2.68 0.33 -4.49
CA ALA A 98 3.77 0.71 -3.60
C ALA A 98 3.45 0.34 -2.15
N PHE A 99 2.26 0.70 -1.66
CA PHE A 99 1.80 0.32 -0.32
C PHE A 99 1.73 -1.19 -0.13
N GLU A 100 1.13 -1.93 -1.06
CA GLU A 100 1.02 -3.39 -0.98
C GLU A 100 2.40 -4.05 -0.91
N THR A 101 3.36 -3.55 -1.69
CA THR A 101 4.74 -4.06 -1.69
C THR A 101 5.45 -3.73 -0.37
N HIS A 102 5.33 -2.50 0.12
CA HIS A 102 5.88 -2.06 1.40
C HIS A 102 5.29 -2.84 2.59
N ALA A 103 3.97 -2.95 2.66
CA ALA A 103 3.27 -3.69 3.71
C ALA A 103 3.68 -5.18 3.76
N LYS A 104 3.90 -5.81 2.59
CA LYS A 104 4.45 -7.18 2.53
C LYS A 104 5.88 -7.25 3.07
N SER A 105 6.71 -6.25 2.75
CA SER A 105 8.06 -6.14 3.31
C SER A 105 8.03 -6.04 4.84
N GLU A 106 7.17 -5.19 5.40
CA GLU A 106 6.99 -5.04 6.85
C GLU A 106 6.53 -6.33 7.52
N LEU A 107 5.57 -7.04 6.93
CA LEU A 107 5.13 -8.34 7.43
C LEU A 107 6.26 -9.36 7.45
N LEU A 108 7.05 -9.45 6.37
CA LEU A 108 8.20 -10.34 6.29
C LEU A 108 9.26 -9.97 7.34
N HIS A 109 9.57 -8.68 7.49
CA HIS A 109 10.53 -8.18 8.47
C HIS A 109 10.14 -8.57 9.91
N GLN A 110 8.84 -8.52 10.20
CA GLN A 110 8.28 -8.93 11.49
C GLN A 110 8.07 -10.45 11.63
N GLY A 111 8.46 -11.27 10.64
CA GLY A 111 8.39 -12.72 10.69
C GLY A 111 7.00 -13.30 10.41
N PHE A 112 6.18 -12.62 9.60
CA PHE A 112 4.89 -13.10 9.10
C PHE A 112 4.98 -13.52 7.63
N ILE A 113 4.13 -14.48 7.24
CA ILE A 113 4.04 -14.93 5.85
C ILE A 113 3.20 -13.96 5.00
N ILE A 114 3.60 -13.77 3.74
CA ILE A 114 2.86 -12.95 2.76
C ILE A 114 2.22 -13.78 1.65
N HIS A 115 2.48 -15.08 1.58
CA HIS A 115 1.86 -15.99 0.62
C HIS A 115 0.57 -16.56 1.19
N THR A 116 -0.46 -16.70 0.35
CA THR A 116 -1.77 -17.21 0.82
C THR A 116 -1.70 -18.72 1.06
N LEU A 117 -2.15 -19.18 2.23
CA LEU A 117 -2.18 -20.58 2.63
C LEU A 117 -3.44 -21.29 2.11
N ILE A 118 -3.27 -22.55 1.71
CA ILE A 118 -4.35 -23.52 1.46
C ILE A 118 -4.39 -24.57 2.58
N LYS A 119 -3.22 -25.01 3.05
CA LYS A 119 -3.10 -25.99 4.14
C LYS A 119 -2.00 -25.58 5.12
N PRO A 120 -2.15 -25.92 6.42
CA PRO A 120 -3.31 -26.55 7.07
C PRO A 120 -4.57 -25.67 7.06
N LYS A 121 -5.78 -26.27 6.99
CA LYS A 121 -7.04 -25.51 6.83
C LYS A 121 -7.30 -24.52 7.97
N GLU A 122 -6.95 -24.90 9.19
CA GLU A 122 -7.13 -24.06 10.38
C GLU A 122 -6.24 -22.81 10.31
N ILE A 123 -4.98 -22.99 9.97
CA ILE A 123 -4.02 -21.89 9.80
C ILE A 123 -4.39 -21.02 8.60
N ALA A 124 -4.84 -21.62 7.49
CA ALA A 124 -5.34 -20.89 6.33
C ALA A 124 -6.57 -20.02 6.68
N ARG A 125 -7.51 -20.56 7.47
CA ARG A 125 -8.67 -19.81 7.99
C ARG A 125 -8.25 -18.71 8.94
N GLN A 126 -7.22 -18.95 9.76
CA GLN A 126 -6.64 -17.92 10.63
C GLN A 126 -6.05 -16.76 9.81
N GLN A 127 -5.30 -17.07 8.74
CA GLN A 127 -4.69 -16.06 7.87
C GLN A 127 -5.72 -15.12 7.24
N GLN A 128 -6.96 -15.59 7.05
CA GLN A 128 -8.04 -14.75 6.54
C GLN A 128 -8.39 -13.57 7.46
N ASN A 129 -8.04 -13.64 8.74
CA ASN A 129 -8.42 -12.63 9.74
C ASN A 129 -7.22 -11.93 10.39
N LYS A 130 -6.04 -12.56 10.43
CA LYS A 130 -4.84 -11.99 11.05
C LYS A 130 -3.55 -12.51 10.41
N PRO A 131 -2.44 -11.77 10.50
CA PRO A 131 -1.13 -12.26 10.08
C PRO A 131 -0.78 -13.60 10.74
N VAL A 132 -0.15 -14.50 9.97
CA VAL A 132 0.33 -15.81 10.45
C VAL A 132 1.86 -15.75 10.52
N SER A 133 2.43 -16.13 11.66
CA SER A 133 3.88 -16.13 11.83
C SER A 133 4.51 -17.27 11.02
N ILE A 134 5.71 -17.02 10.50
CA ILE A 134 6.56 -18.06 9.91
C ILE A 134 6.82 -19.19 10.91
N LYS A 135 6.96 -18.87 12.21
CA LYS A 135 7.13 -19.89 13.27
C LYS A 135 5.97 -20.88 13.31
N THR A 136 4.73 -20.40 13.19
CA THR A 136 3.53 -21.24 13.15
C THR A 136 3.57 -22.24 11.98
N ILE A 137 4.11 -21.83 10.84
CA ILE A 137 4.25 -22.71 9.67
C ILE A 137 5.36 -23.73 9.85
N ARG A 138 6.48 -23.33 10.45
CA ARG A 138 7.59 -24.24 10.76
C ARG A 138 7.17 -25.32 11.76
N GLU A 139 6.44 -24.94 12.80
CA GLU A 139 5.89 -25.89 13.78
C GLU A 139 4.94 -26.90 13.12
N ALA A 140 4.06 -26.44 12.22
CA ALA A 140 3.20 -27.35 11.45
C ALA A 140 4.02 -28.31 10.57
N ASN A 141 5.07 -27.81 9.90
CA ASN A 141 5.95 -28.63 9.08
C ASN A 141 6.72 -29.68 9.91
N GLN A 142 7.22 -29.30 11.09
CA GLN A 142 7.90 -30.21 12.04
C GLN A 142 6.97 -31.31 12.57
N ARG A 143 5.67 -31.04 12.69
CA ARG A 143 4.65 -32.04 13.02
C ARG A 143 4.23 -32.93 11.84
N ASN A 144 4.92 -32.83 10.70
CA ASN A 144 4.58 -33.51 9.44
C ASN A 144 3.17 -33.15 8.92
N GLU A 145 2.64 -31.97 9.27
CA GLU A 145 1.42 -31.46 8.66
C GLU A 145 1.71 -30.95 7.25
N SER A 146 0.82 -31.25 6.30
CA SER A 146 0.97 -30.77 4.92
C SER A 146 0.77 -29.25 4.87
N VAL A 147 1.86 -28.50 4.71
CA VAL A 147 1.84 -27.06 4.43
C VAL A 147 1.74 -26.85 2.91
N LYS A 148 0.73 -26.09 2.47
CA LYS A 148 0.55 -25.74 1.05
C LYS A 148 0.11 -24.30 0.91
N PHE A 149 0.73 -23.59 -0.02
CA PHE A 149 0.36 -22.25 -0.43
C PHE A 149 -0.50 -22.31 -1.71
N THR A 150 -1.25 -21.25 -1.99
CA THR A 150 -1.82 -21.03 -3.32
C THR A 150 -0.73 -20.96 -4.37
N LYS A 151 -1.07 -21.16 -5.66
CA LYS A 151 -0.12 -21.06 -6.78
C LYS A 151 0.84 -19.88 -6.57
N TYR A 152 2.09 -20.08 -6.94
CA TYR A 152 3.28 -19.32 -6.50
C TYR A 152 3.21 -17.79 -6.61
N GLU A 153 2.22 -17.21 -7.30
CA GLU A 153 2.05 -15.76 -7.48
C GLU A 153 1.04 -15.13 -6.50
N ASN A 154 0.26 -15.94 -5.79
CA ASN A 154 -0.82 -15.45 -4.95
C ASN A 154 -0.32 -15.07 -3.54
N THR A 155 0.04 -13.80 -3.41
CA THR A 155 0.36 -13.14 -2.13
C THR A 155 -0.87 -12.42 -1.55
N LEU A 156 -0.77 -11.93 -0.31
CA LEU A 156 -1.83 -11.15 0.32
C LEU A 156 -2.13 -9.90 -0.50
N SER A 157 -3.39 -9.72 -0.92
CA SER A 157 -3.80 -8.52 -1.66
C SER A 157 -3.93 -7.29 -0.76
N VAL A 158 -3.92 -6.09 -1.35
CA VAL A 158 -4.19 -4.84 -0.61
C VAL A 158 -5.48 -4.89 0.23
N SER A 159 -6.56 -5.49 -0.29
CA SER A 159 -7.81 -5.64 0.46
C SER A 159 -7.66 -6.44 1.75
N LYS A 160 -6.72 -7.41 1.77
CA LYS A 160 -6.40 -8.17 2.98
C LYS A 160 -5.53 -7.35 3.93
N LEU A 161 -4.54 -6.64 3.40
CA LEU A 161 -3.60 -5.82 4.17
C LEU A 161 -4.29 -4.65 4.89
N LEU A 162 -5.41 -4.16 4.36
CA LEU A 162 -6.24 -3.12 4.99
C LEU A 162 -7.20 -3.64 6.08
N GLN A 163 -7.21 -4.94 6.39
CA GLN A 163 -7.99 -5.43 7.51
C GLN A 163 -7.38 -5.00 8.85
N PRO A 164 -8.19 -4.76 9.91
CA PRO A 164 -7.71 -4.19 11.18
C PRO A 164 -6.48 -4.90 11.77
N LYS A 165 -6.47 -6.24 11.77
CA LYS A 165 -5.35 -7.04 12.31
C LYS A 165 -4.06 -6.99 11.49
N TYR A 166 -4.14 -6.61 10.23
CA TYR A 166 -2.98 -6.36 9.39
C TYR A 166 -2.50 -4.91 9.55
N LEU A 167 -3.42 -3.94 9.60
CA LEU A 167 -3.10 -2.53 9.86
C LEU A 167 -2.34 -2.29 11.17
N GLU A 168 -2.65 -3.08 12.21
CA GLU A 168 -1.91 -3.12 13.49
C GLU A 168 -0.39 -3.38 13.30
N LYS A 169 0.07 -3.81 12.11
CA LYS A 169 1.48 -4.10 11.80
C LYS A 169 2.22 -2.96 11.08
N PHE A 170 1.52 -1.93 10.63
CA PHE A 170 2.10 -0.88 9.78
C PHE A 170 2.21 0.49 10.49
N ASN A 171 1.73 0.59 11.74
CA ASN A 171 1.76 1.83 12.53
C ASN A 171 1.17 3.05 11.83
N LEU A 172 0.14 2.85 11.01
CA LEU A 172 -0.53 3.95 10.30
C LEU A 172 -1.38 4.80 11.25
N THR A 173 -1.39 6.11 11.04
CA THR A 173 -2.33 7.02 11.68
C THR A 173 -3.74 6.86 11.09
N PRO A 174 -4.82 7.26 11.81
CA PRO A 174 -6.18 7.19 11.27
C PRO A 174 -6.35 7.92 9.93
N SER A 175 -5.65 9.05 9.75
CA SER A 175 -5.67 9.83 8.51
C SER A 175 -5.00 9.08 7.35
N GLU A 176 -3.86 8.43 7.59
CA GLU A 176 -3.21 7.58 6.57
C GLU A 176 -4.05 6.36 6.18
N VAL A 177 -4.71 5.72 7.17
CA VAL A 177 -5.64 4.61 6.92
C VAL A 177 -6.81 5.09 6.04
N GLN A 178 -7.34 6.28 6.31
CA GLN A 178 -8.38 6.86 5.47
C GLN A 178 -7.86 7.17 4.06
N GLY A 179 -6.65 7.71 3.93
CA GLY A 179 -6.02 8.00 2.65
C GLY A 179 -5.89 6.77 1.75
N VAL A 180 -5.35 5.66 2.27
CA VAL A 180 -5.25 4.40 1.48
C VAL A 180 -6.61 3.80 1.15
N GLU A 181 -7.61 3.95 2.02
CA GLU A 181 -8.99 3.54 1.76
C GLU A 181 -9.66 4.38 0.66
N GLU A 182 -9.40 5.68 0.62
CA GLU A 182 -9.85 6.58 -0.46
C GLU A 182 -9.28 6.13 -1.80
N VAL A 183 -7.96 5.93 -1.87
CA VAL A 183 -7.27 5.43 -3.08
C VAL A 183 -7.88 4.09 -3.54
N ARG A 184 -8.08 3.13 -2.62
CA ARG A 184 -8.70 1.84 -2.94
C ARG A 184 -10.11 1.99 -3.51
N LYS A 185 -10.94 2.84 -2.90
CA LYS A 185 -12.31 3.09 -3.36
C LYS A 185 -12.31 3.72 -4.74
N ARG A 186 -11.50 4.76 -4.95
CA ARG A 186 -11.39 5.46 -6.24
C ARG A 186 -10.99 4.52 -7.37
N ARG A 187 -9.98 3.67 -7.15
CA ARG A 187 -9.56 2.61 -8.09
C ARG A 187 -10.72 1.69 -8.49
N ASN A 188 -11.61 1.34 -7.57
CA ASN A 188 -12.76 0.48 -7.86
C ASN A 188 -13.93 1.23 -8.54
N THR A 189 -13.96 2.55 -8.45
CA THR A 189 -14.98 3.40 -9.07
C THR A 189 -14.55 4.00 -10.41
N VAL A 190 -13.37 3.63 -10.95
CA VAL A 190 -12.88 4.13 -12.26
C VAL A 190 -13.88 3.92 -13.39
N HIS A 191 -14.75 2.90 -13.28
CA HIS A 191 -15.83 2.63 -14.23
C HIS A 191 -17.01 3.62 -14.17
N PHE A 192 -17.12 4.41 -13.09
CA PHE A 192 -18.22 5.34 -12.83
C PHE A 192 -17.64 6.76 -12.66
N GLN A 193 -17.26 7.36 -13.78
CA GLN A 193 -16.61 8.67 -13.82
C GLN A 193 -17.57 9.79 -13.38
N LEU A 194 -17.48 10.20 -12.13
CA LEU A 194 -17.87 11.54 -11.69
C LEU A 194 -16.59 12.33 -11.44
N GLY A 195 -16.41 13.46 -12.13
CA GLY A 195 -15.18 14.28 -12.01
C GLY A 195 -14.90 14.79 -10.59
N SER A 196 -15.90 14.77 -9.70
CA SER A 196 -15.75 15.11 -8.28
C SER A 196 -15.12 14.00 -7.43
N SER A 197 -14.95 12.79 -7.96
CA SER A 197 -14.46 11.62 -7.20
C SER A 197 -12.95 11.60 -6.98
N TYR A 198 -12.19 12.41 -7.71
CA TYR A 198 -10.72 12.39 -7.72
C TYR A 198 -10.10 13.61 -7.04
N ARG A 199 -10.56 13.91 -5.82
CA ARG A 199 -10.03 15.03 -5.03
C ARG A 199 -8.74 14.63 -4.33
N VAL A 200 -7.77 15.54 -4.33
CA VAL A 200 -6.59 15.48 -3.45
C VAL A 200 -7.02 15.98 -2.07
N SER A 201 -7.28 15.03 -1.17
CA SER A 201 -7.65 15.26 0.24
C SER A 201 -6.40 15.34 1.12
N SER A 202 -6.54 15.90 2.33
CA SER A 202 -5.46 15.90 3.32
C SER A 202 -5.10 14.48 3.76
N ASP A 203 -6.08 13.58 3.85
CA ASP A 203 -5.86 12.16 4.16
C ASP A 203 -5.04 11.45 3.08
N LEU A 204 -5.32 11.73 1.79
CA LEU A 204 -4.49 11.25 0.68
C LEU A 204 -3.05 11.74 0.83
N LEU A 205 -2.85 13.04 1.05
CA LEU A 205 -1.51 13.63 1.16
C LEU A 205 -0.75 13.04 2.35
N ASN A 206 -1.40 12.84 3.49
CA ASN A 206 -0.79 12.21 4.66
C ASN A 206 -0.36 10.77 4.37
N PHE A 207 -1.18 10.01 3.65
CA PHE A 207 -0.80 8.66 3.20
C PHE A 207 0.38 8.68 2.22
N VAL A 208 0.40 9.59 1.25
CA VAL A 208 1.52 9.74 0.29
C VAL A 208 2.81 10.11 1.03
N SER A 209 2.73 11.04 1.98
CA SER A 209 3.86 11.44 2.82
C SER A 209 4.37 10.29 3.70
N PHE A 210 3.47 9.51 4.28
CA PHE A 210 3.84 8.30 5.02
C PHE A 210 4.65 7.34 4.13
N LEU A 211 4.19 7.07 2.91
CA LEU A 211 4.91 6.19 1.98
C LEU A 211 6.27 6.78 1.58
N ASP A 212 6.32 8.08 1.26
CA ASP A 212 7.55 8.76 0.86
C ASP A 212 8.60 8.78 1.99
N ALA A 213 8.17 8.87 3.24
CA ALA A 213 9.03 8.83 4.42
C ALA A 213 9.47 7.41 4.81
N SER A 214 8.59 6.42 4.64
CA SER A 214 8.83 5.03 5.07
C SER A 214 9.72 4.24 4.11
N LEU A 215 9.83 4.68 2.85
CA LEU A 215 10.60 3.99 1.82
C LEU A 215 11.99 4.62 1.64
N PRO A 216 13.04 3.80 1.38
CA PRO A 216 14.39 4.30 1.14
C PRO A 216 14.40 5.20 -0.10
N LYS A 217 15.00 6.38 -0.01
CA LYS A 217 15.12 7.28 -1.18
C LYS A 217 15.96 6.61 -2.28
N SER A 218 15.52 6.75 -3.53
CA SER A 218 16.34 6.45 -4.70
C SER A 218 17.55 7.39 -4.69
N LYS A 219 18.75 6.82 -4.84
CA LYS A 219 20.00 7.58 -4.97
C LYS A 219 20.18 8.07 -6.40
#